data_AF-A0A9E2F940-F1
#
_entry.id   AF-A0A9E2F940-F1
#
_cell.length_a   1.000
_cell.length_b   1.000
_cell.length_c   1.000
_cell.angle_alpha   90.00
_cell.angle_beta   90.00
_cell.angle_gamma   90.00
#
_symmetry.space_group_name_H-M   'P 1'
#
loop_
_entity.id
_entity.type
_entity.pdbx_description
1 polymer ?
#
loop_
_entity_poly.entity_id
_entity_poly.type
_entity_poly.pdbx_seq_one_letter_code
_entity_poly.pdbx_strand_id
1 'polypeptide(L)' 'MTVNEAADYLRFSHHTLREKLAMREIPHYKVGGSIRLRKSDLDKWINKNAIPLAN' A
#
# COMPACT_ATOMS: atom_id res chain seq x y z
N MET A 1 8.36 5.78 0.57
CA MET A 1 8.24 5.24 1.94
C MET A 1 8.61 3.77 1.98
N THR A 2 9.02 3.29 3.15
CA THR A 2 9.29 1.88 3.49
C THR A 2 7.99 1.11 3.71
N VAL A 3 8.10 -0.21 3.86
CA VAL A 3 6.95 -1.07 4.19
C VAL A 3 6.33 -0.66 5.52
N ASN A 4 7.12 -0.40 6.56
CA ASN A 4 6.60 -0.02 7.87
C ASN A 4 5.83 1.33 7.79
N GLU A 5 6.42 2.35 7.17
CA GLU A 5 5.75 3.64 6.99
C GLU A 5 4.43 3.53 6.19
N ALA A 6 4.37 2.63 5.22
CA ALA A 6 3.13 2.37 4.48
C ALA A 6 2.08 1.64 5.32
N ALA A 7 2.50 0.78 6.26
CA ALA A 7 1.58 0.08 7.16
C ALA A 7 0.93 1.08 8.12
N ASP A 8 1.74 1.97 8.70
CA ASP A 8 1.26 3.08 9.54
C ASP A 8 0.33 4.00 8.75
N TYR A 9 0.69 4.35 7.51
CA TYR A 9 -0.11 5.22 6.66
C TYR A 9 -1.50 4.63 6.34
N LEU A 10 -1.54 3.36 5.96
CA LEU A 10 -2.78 2.65 5.61
C LEU A 10 -3.54 2.12 6.84
N ARG A 11 -3.01 2.33 8.05
CA ARG A 11 -3.51 1.75 9.30
C ARG A 11 -3.63 0.21 9.25
N PHE A 12 -2.71 -0.43 8.55
CA PHE A 12 -2.59 -1.89 8.50
C PHE A 12 -1.58 -2.39 9.52
N SER A 13 -1.75 -3.63 9.97
CA SER A 13 -0.67 -4.31 10.68
C SER A 13 0.51 -4.55 9.72
N HIS A 14 1.73 -4.59 10.25
CA HIS A 14 2.92 -4.89 9.44
C HIS A 14 2.83 -6.27 8.76
N HIS A 15 2.18 -7.23 9.42
CA HIS A 15 1.92 -8.56 8.87
C HIS A 15 1.01 -8.48 7.65
N THR A 16 -0.16 -7.86 7.81
CA THR A 16 -1.15 -7.67 6.74
C THR A 16 -0.54 -6.98 5.53
N LEU A 17 0.25 -5.93 5.75
CA LEU A 17 0.87 -5.23 4.62
C LEU A 17 1.85 -6.14 3.86
N ARG A 18 2.65 -6.95 4.56
CA ARG A 18 3.57 -7.90 3.92
C ARG A 18 2.83 -8.98 3.14
N GLU A 19 1.75 -9.52 3.68
CA GLU A 19 0.89 -10.47 2.96
C GLU A 19 0.33 -9.84 1.68
N LYS A 20 -0.22 -8.63 1.76
CA LYS A 20 -0.76 -7.91 0.60
C LYS A 20 0.31 -7.60 -0.47
N LEU A 21 1.53 -7.32 -0.04
CA LEU A 21 2.67 -7.15 -0.96
C LEU A 21 3.03 -8.46 -1.66
N ALA A 22 3.04 -9.58 -0.92
CA ALA A 22 3.28 -10.90 -1.49
C ALA A 22 2.20 -11.31 -2.50
N MET A 23 0.94 -10.98 -2.20
CA MET A 23 -0.21 -11.18 -3.09
C MET A 23 -0.31 -10.16 -4.23
N ARG A 24 0.60 -9.16 -4.27
CA ARG A 24 0.63 -8.08 -5.29
C ARG A 24 -0.66 -7.26 -5.37
N GLU A 25 -1.40 -7.15 -4.25
CA GLU A 25 -2.62 -6.35 -4.17
C GLU A 25 -2.34 -4.85 -4.02
N ILE A 26 -1.18 -4.50 -3.44
CA ILE A 26 -0.78 -3.12 -3.16
C ILE A 26 0.34 -2.71 -4.12
N PRO A 27 0.26 -1.50 -4.72
CA PRO A 27 1.29 -1.00 -5.62
C PRO A 27 2.61 -0.79 -4.88
N HIS A 28 3.66 -1.43 -5.39
CA HIS A 28 5.01 -1.35 -4.85
C HIS A 28 6.04 -1.52 -5.96
N TYR A 29 7.27 -1.11 -5.69
CA TYR A 29 8.39 -1.25 -6.63
C TYR A 29 9.67 -1.57 -5.88
N LYS A 30 10.62 -2.20 -6.58
CA LYS A 30 11.91 -2.60 -6.03
C LYS A 30 12.98 -1.58 -6.41
N VAL A 31 13.74 -1.10 -5.42
CA VAL A 31 14.89 -0.20 -5.62
C VAL A 31 16.02 -0.66 -4.71
N GLY A 32 17.19 -0.93 -5.29
CA GLY A 32 18.38 -1.31 -4.52
C GLY A 32 18.16 -2.52 -3.61
N GLY A 33 17.42 -3.54 -4.08
CA GLY A 33 17.09 -4.73 -3.29
C GLY A 33 15.94 -4.56 -2.30
N SER A 34 15.48 -3.34 -2.04
CA SER A 34 14.42 -3.04 -1.07
C SER A 34 13.08 -2.76 -1.75
N ILE A 35 11.98 -3.10 -1.07
CA ILE A 35 10.62 -2.70 -1.49
C ILE A 35 10.35 -1.27 -1.02
N ARG A 36 9.84 -0.46 -1.94
CA ARG A 36 9.41 0.92 -1.67
C ARG A 36 8.01 1.13 -2.20
N LEU A 37 7.32 2.09 -1.57
CA LEU A 37 5.98 2.52 -1.95
C LEU A 37 6.00 4.04 -2.17
N ARG A 38 5.22 4.50 -3.15
CA ARG A 38 4.96 5.92 -3.39
C ARG A 38 3.61 6.27 -2.79
N LYS A 39 3.55 7.36 -2.04
CA LYS A 39 2.30 7.84 -1.45
C LYS A 39 1.22 8.06 -2.51
N SER A 40 1.58 8.70 -3.62
CA SER A 40 0.68 8.94 -4.75
C SER A 40 0.06 7.68 -5.34
N ASP A 41 0.78 6.56 -5.34
CA ASP A 41 0.28 5.31 -5.89
C ASP A 41 -0.65 4.62 -4.89
N LEU A 42 -0.35 4.72 -3.59
CA LEU A 42 -1.24 4.28 -2.51
C LEU A 42 -2.55 5.09 -2.51
N ASP A 43 -2.48 6.41 -2.67
CA ASP A 43 -3.68 7.27 -2.70
C ASP A 43 -4.59 6.92 -3.88
N LYS A 44 -4.00 6.72 -5.06
CA LYS A 44 -4.75 6.23 -6.25
C LYS A 44 -5.35 4.85 -6.02
N TRP A 45 -4.61 3.96 -5.37
CA TRP A 45 -5.10 2.62 -5.02
C TRP A 45 -6.25 2.68 -4.01
N ILE A 46 -6.16 3.52 -2.97
CA ILE A 46 -7.26 3.75 -2.02
C ILE A 46 -8.50 4.22 -2.79
N ASN A 47 -8.38 5.26 -3.62
CA ASN A 47 -9.50 5.79 -4.39
C ASN A 47 -10.12 4.78 -5.34
N LYS A 48 -9.31 3.88 -5.92
CA LYS A 48 -9.81 2.81 -6.79
C LYS A 48 -10.59 1.73 -6.04
N ASN A 49 -10.22 1.45 -4.80
CA ASN A 49 -10.85 0.42 -3.97
C ASN A 49 -11.89 0.97 -3.00
N ALA A 50 -11.99 2.30 -2.87
CA ALA A 50 -13.01 2.95 -2.07
C ALA A 50 -14.38 2.67 -2.70
N ILE A 51 -15.30 2.18 -1.89
CA ILE A 51 -16.71 2.11 -2.28
C ILE A 51 -17.24 3.55 -2.17
N PRO A 52 -17.65 4.20 -3.28
CA PRO A 52 -18.23 5.52 -3.20
C PRO A 52 -19.51 5.42 -2.36
N LEU A 53 -19.58 6.18 -1.27
CA LEU A 53 -20.82 6.38 -0.54
C LEU A 53 -21.76 7.10 -1.51
N ALA A 54 -22.73 6.38 -2.07
CA ALA A 54 -23.71 6.97 -2.96
C ALA A 54 -24.43 8.11 -2.23
N ASN A 55 -24.50 9.29 -2.87
CA ASN A 55 -25.32 10.42 -2.44
C ASN A 55 -26.77 10.27 -2.91
#